data_AF-X1A730-F1
#
_entry.id   AF-X1A730-F1
#
_cell.length_a   1.000
_cell.length_b   1.000
_cell.length_c   1.000
_cell.angle_alpha   90.00
_cell.angle_beta   90.00
_cell.angle_gamma   90.00
#
_symmetry.space_group_name_H-M   'P 1'
#
loop_
_entity.id
_entity.type
_entity.pdbx_description
1 polymer ?
#
loop_
_entity_poly.entity_id
_entity_poly.type
_entity_poly.pdbx_seq_one_letter_code
_entity_poly.pdbx_strand_id
1 'polypeptide(L)'
;MGIETENKEIEDSIRDEAKKLLSENQVDVVIGYSQGTVPLSSTLVIVRKEEDVDKLIWNNLCYINLARYLAPLMPQLCDSEGKPLKIGIVAKGCVGRAVNMLAVEKQINLENIKMIGINCNGNVNRSKIDLEIGEKEILDVSISGDDIIVKGKDWEKKFPYDQYINELCKVCQVKSPSATGETCVGECQEIEYIHDEFADIDDFESKTTEEKWEAIKNSLEVCTLC
;
A
#
# COMPACT_ATOMS: atom_id res chain seq x y z
N MET A 1 10.86 -18.02 -1.57
CA MET A 1 11.28 -17.21 -0.41
C MET A 1 10.05 -17.03 0.45
N GLY A 2 10.21 -16.90 1.77
CA GLY A 2 9.04 -16.64 2.65
C GLY A 2 8.68 -15.15 2.63
N ILE A 3 7.41 -14.82 2.89
CA ILE A 3 6.92 -13.43 2.84
C ILE A 3 7.67 -12.51 3.82
N GLU A 4 8.14 -13.04 4.96
CA GLU A 4 8.99 -12.30 5.90
C GLU A 4 10.31 -11.82 5.25
N THR A 5 10.97 -12.67 4.48
CA THR A 5 12.23 -12.34 3.81
C THR A 5 12.01 -11.31 2.70
N GLU A 6 10.97 -11.51 1.88
CA GLU A 6 10.60 -10.56 0.83
C GLU A 6 10.26 -9.19 1.40
N ASN A 7 9.53 -9.13 2.52
CA ASN A 7 9.22 -7.86 3.18
C ASN A 7 10.48 -7.13 3.63
N LYS A 8 11.44 -7.86 4.18
CA LYS A 8 12.70 -7.27 4.63
C LYS A 8 13.52 -6.70 3.46
N GLU A 9 13.61 -7.44 2.35
CA GLU A 9 14.29 -6.96 1.14
C GLU A 9 13.64 -5.70 0.58
N ILE A 10 12.30 -5.64 0.56
CA ILE A 10 11.56 -4.44 0.14
C ILE A 10 11.81 -3.27 1.12
N GLU A 11 11.78 -3.53 2.43
CA GLU A 11 12.06 -2.51 3.45
C GLU A 11 13.46 -1.92 3.30
N ASP A 12 14.47 -2.77 3.13
CA ASP A 12 15.86 -2.36 2.94
C ASP A 12 16.02 -1.54 1.65
N SER A 13 15.38 -1.97 0.54
CA SER A 13 15.38 -1.22 -0.72
C SER A 13 14.73 0.16 -0.60
N ILE A 14 13.61 0.28 0.13
CA ILE A 14 12.98 1.58 0.40
C ILE A 14 13.94 2.49 1.14
N ARG A 15 14.60 1.98 2.19
CA ARG A 15 15.51 2.76 3.02
C ARG A 15 16.73 3.23 2.22
N ASP A 16 17.32 2.35 1.43
CA ASP A 16 18.48 2.68 0.61
C ASP A 16 18.16 3.78 -0.42
N GLU A 17 17.05 3.65 -1.14
CA GLU A 17 16.66 4.65 -2.15
C GLU A 17 16.23 5.97 -1.48
N ALA A 18 15.50 5.92 -0.37
CA ALA A 18 15.13 7.12 0.38
C ALA A 18 16.36 7.89 0.89
N LYS A 19 17.35 7.17 1.44
CA LYS A 19 18.60 7.76 1.91
C LYS A 19 19.38 8.38 0.76
N LYS A 20 19.50 7.67 -0.36
CA LYS A 20 20.17 8.18 -1.57
C LYS A 20 19.53 9.48 -2.05
N LEU A 21 18.20 9.49 -2.26
CA LEU A 21 17.48 10.66 -2.75
C LEU A 21 17.61 11.88 -1.83
N LEU A 22 17.59 11.68 -0.51
CA LEU A 22 17.80 12.75 0.47
C LEU A 22 19.25 13.25 0.43
N SER A 23 20.25 12.36 0.41
CA SER A 23 21.67 12.72 0.40
C SER A 23 22.10 13.47 -0.86
N GLU A 24 21.49 13.12 -2.00
CA GLU A 24 21.74 13.75 -3.29
C GLU A 24 20.90 15.03 -3.49
N ASN A 25 20.08 15.43 -2.51
CA ASN A 25 19.14 16.55 -2.58
C ASN A 25 18.20 16.47 -3.80
N GLN A 26 17.86 15.25 -4.24
CA GLN A 26 16.86 15.04 -5.29
C GLN A 26 15.45 15.28 -4.75
N VAL A 27 15.23 15.00 -3.46
CA VAL A 27 14.00 15.26 -2.72
C VAL A 27 14.32 15.96 -1.40
N ASP A 28 13.41 16.80 -0.92
CA ASP A 28 13.55 17.46 0.39
C ASP A 28 12.90 16.64 1.51
N VAL A 29 11.89 15.84 1.16
CA VAL A 29 11.14 14.98 2.10
C VAL A 29 10.79 13.65 1.45
N VAL A 30 10.69 12.59 2.23
CA VAL A 30 10.19 11.27 1.82
C VAL A 30 8.93 10.93 2.61
N ILE A 31 7.88 10.55 1.90
CA ILE A 31 6.62 10.05 2.44
C ILE A 31 6.62 8.52 2.31
N GLY A 32 6.48 7.83 3.42
CA GLY A 32 6.41 6.37 3.44
C GLY A 32 5.54 5.86 4.57
N TYR A 33 5.76 4.60 4.95
CA TYR A 33 4.99 3.92 5.99
C TYR A 33 5.80 3.84 7.28
N SER A 34 5.10 3.94 8.41
CA SER A 34 5.62 3.60 9.73
C SER A 34 4.61 2.75 10.50
N GLN A 35 5.05 2.20 11.63
CA GLN A 35 4.19 1.42 12.51
C GLN A 35 3.02 2.28 13.00
N GLY A 36 1.80 1.78 12.85
CA GLY A 36 0.60 2.44 13.37
C GLY A 36 0.53 2.37 14.90
N THR A 37 -0.29 3.24 15.51
CA THR A 37 -0.50 3.25 16.96
C THR A 37 -1.43 2.13 17.44
N VAL A 38 -2.15 1.48 16.52
CA VAL A 38 -3.01 0.33 16.79
C VAL A 38 -2.54 -0.88 15.98
N PRO A 39 -2.70 -2.11 16.51
CA PRO A 39 -2.35 -3.32 15.77
C PRO A 39 -3.07 -3.44 14.44
N LEU A 40 -2.54 -4.28 13.55
CA LEU A 40 -3.00 -4.43 12.16
C LEU A 40 -2.96 -3.15 11.32
N SER A 41 -2.39 -2.05 11.80
CA SER A 41 -2.35 -0.78 11.07
C SER A 41 -0.92 -0.28 10.83
N SER A 42 -0.70 0.26 9.63
CA SER A 42 0.40 1.17 9.33
C SER A 42 -0.09 2.61 9.42
N THR A 43 0.81 3.57 9.52
CA THR A 43 0.51 4.99 9.32
C THR A 43 1.47 5.63 8.32
N LEU A 44 1.17 6.86 7.91
CA LEU A 44 2.06 7.68 7.09
C LEU A 44 3.15 8.29 7.97
N VAL A 45 4.38 8.33 7.47
CA VAL A 45 5.50 9.08 8.06
C VAL A 45 6.12 9.99 7.01
N ILE A 46 6.56 11.17 7.45
CA ILE A 46 7.32 12.12 6.64
C ILE A 46 8.73 12.20 7.20
N VAL A 47 9.70 11.74 6.40
CA VAL A 47 11.13 11.74 6.73
C VAL A 47 11.79 12.91 6.02
N ARG A 48 12.54 13.73 6.75
CA ARG A 48 13.23 14.92 6.22
C ARG A 48 14.75 14.82 6.27
N LYS A 49 15.27 13.83 6.98
CA LYS A 49 16.70 13.64 7.26
C LYS A 49 17.07 12.20 6.98
N GLU A 50 18.29 11.99 6.50
CA GLU A 50 18.83 10.65 6.25
C GLU A 50 18.84 9.78 7.52
N GLU A 51 19.11 10.39 8.67
CA GLU A 51 19.13 9.72 9.99
C GLU A 51 17.76 9.14 10.39
N ASP A 52 16.69 9.67 9.81
CA ASP A 52 15.32 9.28 10.12
C ASP A 52 14.76 8.23 9.16
N VAL A 53 15.54 7.77 8.18
CA VAL A 53 15.13 6.78 7.17
C VAL A 53 14.76 5.44 7.80
N ASP A 54 15.37 5.07 8.93
CA ASP A 54 15.05 3.84 9.66
C ASP A 54 13.60 3.80 10.19
N LYS A 55 12.90 4.95 10.24
CA LYS A 55 11.46 5.02 10.56
C LYS A 55 10.57 4.48 9.45
N LEU A 56 11.08 4.38 8.23
CA LEU A 56 10.39 3.77 7.12
C LEU A 56 10.35 2.25 7.34
N ILE A 57 9.16 1.67 7.24
CA ILE A 57 8.97 0.23 7.32
C ILE A 57 8.27 -0.29 6.07
N TRP A 58 8.40 -1.59 5.83
CA TRP A 58 7.50 -2.30 4.94
C TRP A 58 7.07 -3.64 5.53
N ASN A 59 5.77 -3.86 5.47
CA ASN A 59 5.15 -5.15 5.70
C ASN A 59 3.78 -5.17 5.01
N ASN A 60 3.13 -6.33 4.94
CA ASN A 60 1.86 -6.46 4.24
C ASN A 60 0.66 -5.78 4.96
N LEU A 61 0.89 -5.12 6.10
CA LEU A 61 -0.08 -4.22 6.76
C LEU A 61 0.06 -2.77 6.28
N CYS A 62 0.99 -2.46 5.36
CA CYS A 62 1.13 -1.15 4.72
C CYS A 62 0.06 -0.91 3.63
N TYR A 63 -1.22 -1.05 4.03
CA TYR A 63 -2.36 -1.03 3.11
C TYR A 63 -2.74 0.38 2.62
N ILE A 64 -2.41 1.42 3.40
CA ILE A 64 -2.79 2.80 3.12
C ILE A 64 -2.30 3.23 1.74
N ASN A 65 -3.15 3.92 0.97
CA ASN A 65 -2.70 4.56 -0.26
C ASN A 65 -2.11 5.93 0.07
N LEU A 66 -0.79 6.05 0.07
CA LEU A 66 -0.07 7.28 0.42
C LEU A 66 -0.43 8.46 -0.52
N ALA A 67 -0.80 8.18 -1.78
CA ALA A 67 -1.16 9.23 -2.74
C ALA A 67 -2.35 10.08 -2.27
N ARG A 68 -3.29 9.50 -1.50
CA ARG A 68 -4.44 10.21 -0.93
C ARG A 68 -4.04 11.42 -0.08
N TYR A 69 -2.85 11.38 0.51
CA TYR A 69 -2.37 12.43 1.41
C TYR A 69 -1.56 13.51 0.68
N LEU A 70 -1.18 13.32 -0.59
CA LEU A 70 -0.35 14.28 -1.31
C LEU A 70 -1.04 15.63 -1.48
N ALA A 71 -2.22 15.65 -2.11
CA ALA A 71 -2.96 16.90 -2.35
C ALA A 71 -3.20 17.75 -1.08
N PRO A 72 -3.66 17.19 0.07
CA PRO A 72 -3.82 17.98 1.29
C PRO A 72 -2.50 18.35 1.98
N LEU A 73 -1.43 17.58 1.81
CA LEU A 73 -0.13 17.86 2.45
C LEU A 73 0.73 18.86 1.67
N MET A 74 0.67 18.87 0.33
CA MET A 74 1.53 19.70 -0.51
C MET A 74 1.54 21.19 -0.13
N PRO A 75 0.40 21.85 0.17
CA PRO A 75 0.40 23.25 0.60
C PRO A 75 1.13 23.51 1.93
N GLN A 76 1.33 22.46 2.74
CA GLN A 76 2.02 22.51 4.03
C GLN A 76 3.50 22.11 3.92
N LEU A 77 3.86 21.45 2.81
CA LEU A 77 5.22 21.01 2.52
C LEU A 77 5.92 22.09 1.69
N CYS A 78 6.19 23.22 2.34
CA CYS A 78 6.96 24.32 1.78
C CYS A 78 8.22 24.59 2.62
N ASP A 79 9.23 25.18 2.01
CA ASP A 79 10.40 25.73 2.71
C ASP A 79 10.06 27.03 3.46
N SER A 80 11.06 27.63 4.11
CA SER A 80 10.90 28.90 4.83
C SER A 80 10.52 30.09 3.96
N GLU A 81 10.73 30.00 2.64
CA GLU A 81 10.39 31.03 1.66
C GLU A 81 9.01 30.78 1.00
N GLY A 82 8.32 29.69 1.38
CA GLY A 82 7.02 29.31 0.84
C GLY A 82 7.10 28.57 -0.50
N LYS A 83 8.28 28.10 -0.93
CA LYS A 83 8.42 27.28 -2.13
C LYS A 83 8.03 25.83 -1.83
N PRO A 84 7.27 25.16 -2.70
CA PRO A 84 6.94 23.75 -2.54
C PRO A 84 8.20 22.88 -2.49
N LEU A 85 8.24 21.98 -1.51
CA LEU A 85 9.28 20.97 -1.36
C LEU A 85 9.13 19.87 -2.43
N LYS A 86 10.26 19.28 -2.83
CA LYS A 86 10.31 18.07 -3.64
C LYS A 86 10.03 16.85 -2.76
N ILE A 87 9.11 16.00 -3.20
CA ILE A 87 8.56 14.91 -2.42
C ILE A 87 8.98 13.57 -3.01
N GLY A 88 9.73 12.78 -2.26
CA GLY A 88 9.85 11.34 -2.45
C GLY A 88 8.61 10.63 -1.90
N ILE A 89 8.05 9.66 -2.60
CA ILE A 89 6.92 8.85 -2.11
C ILE A 89 7.16 7.37 -2.35
N VAL A 90 7.04 6.55 -1.32
CA VAL A 90 7.07 5.09 -1.46
C VAL A 90 5.85 4.63 -2.25
N ALA A 91 6.07 4.02 -3.40
CA ALA A 91 5.03 3.69 -4.36
C ALA A 91 5.04 2.19 -4.68
N LYS A 92 3.98 1.51 -4.26
CA LYS A 92 3.50 0.27 -4.91
C LYS A 92 2.71 0.61 -6.17
N GLY A 93 2.41 -0.38 -7.02
CA GLY A 93 1.68 -0.14 -8.28
C GLY A 93 0.37 0.63 -8.13
N CYS A 94 -0.46 0.28 -7.13
CA CYS A 94 -1.72 1.00 -6.88
C CYS A 94 -1.53 2.42 -6.31
N VAL A 95 -0.41 2.71 -5.63
CA VAL A 95 -0.06 4.07 -5.20
C VAL A 95 0.42 4.87 -6.40
N GLY A 96 1.32 4.33 -7.22
CA GLY A 96 1.80 4.98 -8.44
C GLY A 96 0.67 5.35 -9.41
N ARG A 97 -0.29 4.44 -9.61
CA ARG A 97 -1.51 4.72 -10.38
C ARG A 97 -2.28 5.92 -9.83
N ALA A 98 -2.43 6.00 -8.50
CA ALA A 98 -3.15 7.10 -7.86
C ALA A 98 -2.38 8.44 -7.96
N VAL A 99 -1.05 8.42 -7.81
CA VAL A 99 -0.20 9.60 -8.05
C VAL A 99 -0.38 10.13 -9.47
N ASN A 100 -0.30 9.24 -10.46
CA ASN A 100 -0.49 9.62 -11.86
C ASN A 100 -1.89 10.20 -12.12
N MET A 101 -2.94 9.63 -11.50
CA MET A 101 -4.30 10.17 -11.63
C MET A 101 -4.42 11.58 -11.04
N LEU A 102 -3.87 11.82 -9.85
CA LEU A 102 -3.85 13.14 -9.23
C LEU A 102 -3.11 14.18 -10.11
N ALA A 103 -2.04 13.77 -10.79
CA ALA A 103 -1.32 14.63 -11.72
C ALA A 103 -2.15 14.94 -12.98
N VAL A 104 -2.83 13.95 -13.57
CA VAL A 104 -3.73 14.14 -14.71
C VAL A 104 -4.89 15.08 -14.35
N GLU A 105 -5.43 14.96 -13.14
CA GLU A 105 -6.47 15.83 -12.59
C GLU A 105 -5.94 17.21 -12.13
N LYS A 106 -4.65 17.47 -12.29
CA LYS A 106 -3.97 18.72 -11.90
C LYS A 106 -4.07 19.06 -10.40
N GLN A 107 -4.24 18.05 -9.56
CA GLN A 107 -4.23 18.23 -8.10
C GLN A 107 -2.81 18.36 -7.55
N ILE A 108 -1.83 17.78 -8.25
CA ILE A 108 -0.41 17.78 -7.86
C ILE A 108 0.48 18.09 -9.06
N ASN A 109 1.67 18.64 -8.81
CA ASN A 109 2.71 18.78 -9.84
C ASN A 109 3.62 17.55 -9.81
N LEU A 110 3.57 16.73 -10.87
CA LEU A 110 4.35 15.50 -10.96
C LEU A 110 5.87 15.77 -11.01
N GLU A 111 6.30 16.92 -11.52
CA GLU A 111 7.73 17.29 -11.58
C GLU A 111 8.35 17.47 -10.17
N ASN A 112 7.52 17.76 -9.17
CA ASN A 112 7.95 17.88 -7.78
C ASN A 112 7.87 16.56 -7.02
N ILE A 113 7.59 15.44 -7.70
CA ILE A 113 7.37 14.14 -7.10
C ILE A 113 8.33 13.12 -7.68
N LYS A 114 8.98 12.37 -6.78
CA LYS A 114 9.80 11.21 -7.09
C LYS A 114 9.19 9.98 -6.43
N MET A 115 8.78 9.00 -7.22
CA MET A 115 8.27 7.72 -6.72
C MET A 115 9.44 6.79 -6.42
N ILE A 116 9.51 6.30 -5.19
CA ILE A 116 10.37 5.19 -4.76
C ILE A 116 9.57 3.91 -4.99
N GLY A 117 9.77 3.30 -6.15
CA GLY A 117 9.07 2.11 -6.59
C GLY A 117 9.47 0.87 -5.79
N ILE A 118 8.46 0.08 -5.42
CA ILE A 118 8.63 -1.22 -4.78
C ILE A 118 7.85 -2.30 -5.53
N ASN A 119 8.44 -3.49 -5.63
CA ASN A 119 7.75 -4.68 -6.13
C ASN A 119 6.82 -5.24 -5.05
N CYS A 120 5.61 -4.70 -4.98
CA CYS A 120 4.64 -5.03 -3.94
C CYS A 120 4.25 -6.52 -3.98
N ASN A 121 4.48 -7.22 -2.88
CA ASN A 121 4.10 -8.62 -2.68
C ASN A 121 2.66 -8.82 -2.22
N GLY A 122 1.91 -7.74 -1.94
CA GLY A 122 0.47 -7.77 -1.64
C GLY A 122 0.13 -7.24 -0.26
N ASN A 123 -1.13 -6.88 -0.02
CA ASN A 123 -1.60 -6.38 1.27
C ASN A 123 -2.54 -7.38 1.93
N VAL A 124 -2.48 -7.49 3.25
CA VAL A 124 -3.36 -8.35 4.05
C VAL A 124 -4.78 -7.80 4.10
N ASN A 125 -5.77 -8.68 4.00
CA ASN A 125 -7.17 -8.40 4.30
C ASN A 125 -7.39 -8.36 5.82
N ARG A 126 -7.07 -7.20 6.42
CA ARG A 126 -7.26 -6.93 7.86
C ARG A 126 -8.67 -7.23 8.34
N SER A 127 -9.69 -6.84 7.58
CA SER A 127 -11.09 -7.06 7.96
C SER A 127 -11.43 -8.55 8.10
N LYS A 128 -10.85 -9.42 7.25
CA LYS A 128 -11.00 -10.87 7.38
C LYS A 128 -10.38 -11.40 8.68
N ILE A 129 -9.21 -10.90 9.04
CA ILE A 129 -8.53 -11.23 10.30
C ILE A 129 -9.36 -10.74 11.50
N ASP A 130 -9.80 -9.48 11.49
CA ASP A 130 -10.63 -8.88 12.55
C ASP A 130 -11.92 -9.67 12.78
N LEU A 131 -12.63 -10.04 11.70
CA LEU A 131 -13.86 -10.84 11.78
C LEU A 131 -13.64 -12.21 12.42
N GLU A 132 -12.51 -12.87 12.12
CA GLU A 132 -12.23 -14.21 12.65
C GLU A 132 -11.72 -14.20 14.09
N ILE A 133 -11.11 -13.10 14.52
CA ILE A 133 -10.70 -12.88 15.91
C ILE A 133 -11.91 -12.52 16.77
N GLY A 134 -12.86 -11.76 16.21
CA GLY A 134 -14.05 -11.28 16.90
C GLY A 134 -13.71 -10.19 17.92
N GLU A 135 -14.33 -10.24 19.10
CA GLU A 135 -14.20 -9.19 20.13
C GLU A 135 -12.90 -9.26 20.96
N LYS A 136 -11.97 -10.16 20.61
CA LYS A 136 -10.72 -10.29 21.37
C LYS A 136 -9.77 -9.14 21.04
N GLU A 137 -9.25 -8.50 22.08
CA GLU A 137 -8.24 -7.47 21.93
C GLU A 137 -6.95 -8.03 21.33
N ILE A 138 -6.53 -7.41 20.22
CA ILE A 138 -5.23 -7.64 19.58
C ILE A 138 -4.25 -6.67 20.22
N LEU A 139 -3.08 -7.17 20.63
CA LEU A 139 -2.00 -6.37 21.21
C LEU A 139 -0.82 -6.22 20.26
N ASP A 140 -0.53 -7.24 19.46
CA ASP A 140 0.63 -7.24 18.56
C ASP A 140 0.37 -8.08 17.30
N VAL A 141 0.98 -7.67 16.20
CA VAL A 141 0.95 -8.40 14.93
C VAL A 141 2.31 -8.38 14.28
N SER A 142 2.79 -9.55 13.90
CA SER A 142 4.06 -9.73 13.19
C SER A 142 3.88 -10.72 12.04
N ILE A 143 4.82 -10.66 11.10
CA ILE A 143 4.91 -11.60 9.99
C ILE A 143 6.12 -12.50 10.28
N SER A 144 5.92 -13.81 10.30
CA SER A 144 6.98 -14.78 10.55
C SER A 144 6.86 -15.95 9.59
N GLY A 145 7.91 -16.22 8.81
CA GLY A 145 7.86 -17.16 7.70
C GLY A 145 6.84 -16.69 6.66
N ASP A 146 5.77 -17.49 6.48
CA ASP A 146 4.61 -17.23 5.61
C ASP A 146 3.31 -17.01 6.40
N ASP A 147 3.42 -16.83 7.72
CA ASP A 147 2.28 -16.65 8.62
C ASP A 147 2.21 -15.21 9.14
N ILE A 148 0.98 -14.73 9.30
CA ILE A 148 0.64 -13.54 10.07
C ILE A 148 0.35 -14.01 11.49
N ILE A 149 1.20 -13.62 12.44
CA ILE A 149 1.09 -13.97 13.85
C ILE A 149 0.37 -12.83 14.56
N VAL A 150 -0.81 -13.12 15.10
CA VAL A 150 -1.61 -12.17 15.87
C VAL A 150 -1.63 -12.59 17.33
N LYS A 151 -1.26 -11.67 18.22
CA LYS A 151 -1.16 -11.91 19.66
C LYS A 151 -2.11 -10.99 20.42
N GLY A 152 -2.78 -11.56 21.41
CA GLY A 152 -3.47 -10.82 22.47
C GLY A 152 -2.86 -11.12 23.83
N LYS A 153 -3.55 -10.74 24.90
CA LYS A 153 -3.03 -10.84 26.28
C LYS A 153 -2.61 -12.26 26.69
N ASP A 154 -3.42 -13.25 26.33
CA ASP A 154 -3.26 -14.67 26.73
C ASP A 154 -3.54 -15.63 25.56
N TRP A 155 -3.41 -15.15 24.33
CA TRP A 155 -3.69 -15.96 23.15
C TRP A 155 -2.81 -15.53 21.97
N GLU A 156 -2.53 -16.49 21.10
CA GLU A 156 -1.85 -16.29 19.83
C GLU A 156 -2.62 -17.08 18.76
N LYS A 157 -2.74 -16.49 17.57
CA LYS A 157 -3.31 -17.16 16.41
C LYS A 157 -2.45 -16.87 15.18
N LYS A 158 -2.31 -17.89 14.34
CA LYS A 158 -1.56 -17.80 13.07
C LYS A 158 -2.55 -17.81 11.91
N PHE A 159 -2.28 -16.97 10.92
CA PHE A 159 -3.05 -16.87 9.70
C PHE A 159 -2.11 -17.03 8.50
N PRO A 160 -2.28 -18.05 7.65
CA PRO A 160 -1.47 -18.24 6.45
C PRO A 160 -1.60 -17.04 5.49
N TYR A 161 -0.48 -16.45 5.08
CA TYR A 161 -0.52 -15.22 4.27
C TYR A 161 -1.33 -15.36 2.97
N ASP A 162 -1.15 -16.47 2.26
CA ASP A 162 -1.81 -16.80 0.99
C ASP A 162 -3.35 -16.82 1.07
N GLN A 163 -3.90 -17.19 2.23
CA GLN A 163 -5.32 -17.25 2.49
C GLN A 163 -5.91 -15.92 2.98
N TYR A 164 -5.08 -15.02 3.50
CA TYR A 164 -5.51 -13.75 4.12
C TYR A 164 -5.01 -12.51 3.38
N ILE A 165 -4.27 -12.64 2.28
CA ILE A 165 -4.02 -11.56 1.33
C ILE A 165 -5.34 -11.07 0.70
N ASN A 166 -5.41 -9.77 0.39
CA ASN A 166 -6.54 -9.17 -0.31
C ASN A 166 -6.76 -9.82 -1.69
N GLU A 167 -8.01 -10.13 -2.04
CA GLU A 167 -8.36 -10.80 -3.31
C GLU A 167 -7.85 -10.04 -4.53
N LEU A 168 -7.93 -8.69 -4.53
CA LEU A 168 -7.42 -7.87 -5.63
C LEU A 168 -5.88 -7.93 -5.75
N CYS A 169 -5.17 -8.21 -4.66
CA CYS A 169 -3.73 -8.37 -4.70
C CYS A 169 -3.31 -9.73 -5.30
N LYS A 170 -4.15 -10.77 -5.21
CA LYS A 170 -3.85 -12.11 -5.76
C LYS A 170 -3.74 -12.11 -7.29
N VAL A 171 -4.54 -11.28 -7.94
CA VAL A 171 -4.61 -11.16 -9.41
C VAL A 171 -3.86 -9.93 -9.95
N CYS A 172 -3.18 -9.18 -9.08
CA CYS A 172 -2.56 -7.91 -9.46
C CYS A 172 -1.35 -8.12 -10.39
N GLN A 173 -1.44 -7.59 -11.61
CA GLN A 173 -0.35 -7.56 -12.58
C GLN A 173 0.54 -6.32 -12.49
N VAL A 174 0.14 -5.34 -11.67
CA VAL A 174 0.85 -4.06 -11.51
C VAL A 174 1.37 -3.97 -10.08
N LYS A 175 2.52 -4.61 -9.84
CA LYS A 175 3.13 -4.67 -8.51
C LYS A 175 3.92 -3.40 -8.18
N SER A 176 4.51 -2.80 -9.20
CA SER A 176 5.31 -1.58 -9.12
C SER A 176 4.67 -0.41 -9.86
N PRO A 177 5.00 0.84 -9.51
CA PRO A 177 4.60 2.01 -10.27
C PRO A 177 5.12 1.95 -11.71
N SER A 178 4.40 2.63 -12.61
CA SER A 178 4.78 2.70 -14.02
C SER A 178 6.11 3.45 -14.20
N ALA A 179 7.02 2.90 -15.00
CA ALA A 179 8.33 3.48 -15.31
C ALA A 179 8.27 4.67 -16.30
N THR A 180 7.27 5.55 -16.16
CA THR A 180 7.11 6.70 -17.07
C THR A 180 8.11 7.82 -16.73
N GLY A 181 9.21 7.86 -17.46
CA GLY A 181 10.25 8.90 -17.38
C GLY A 181 11.11 8.82 -16.12
N GLU A 182 11.75 9.93 -15.75
CA GLU A 182 12.65 9.99 -14.59
C GLU A 182 11.91 10.11 -13.24
N THR A 183 10.58 10.02 -13.23
CA THR A 183 9.77 10.23 -12.01
C THR A 183 9.79 9.05 -11.06
N CYS A 184 10.19 7.86 -11.52
CA CYS A 184 10.26 6.64 -10.73
C CYS A 184 11.70 6.13 -10.59
N VAL A 185 12.09 5.71 -9.39
CA VAL A 185 13.37 5.05 -9.06
C VAL A 185 13.11 3.80 -8.24
N GLY A 186 14.08 2.88 -8.18
CA GLY A 186 13.90 1.57 -7.56
C GLY A 186 13.15 0.61 -8.49
N GLU A 187 12.25 -0.19 -7.93
CA GLU A 187 11.48 -1.19 -8.66
C GLU A 187 10.30 -0.53 -9.39
N CYS A 188 10.50 -0.20 -10.66
CA CYS A 188 9.48 0.37 -11.55
C CYS A 188 9.16 -0.63 -12.68
N GLN A 189 7.90 -0.67 -13.11
CA GLN A 189 7.42 -1.63 -14.11
C GLN A 189 7.00 -0.90 -15.38
N GLU A 190 7.40 -1.41 -16.55
CA GLU A 190 6.78 -1.03 -17.82
C GLU A 190 5.43 -1.73 -17.95
N ILE A 191 4.37 -0.96 -18.22
CA ILE A 191 3.00 -1.47 -18.33
C ILE A 191 2.52 -1.19 -19.75
N GLU A 192 2.64 -2.18 -20.62
CA GLU A 192 2.11 -2.10 -21.98
C GLU A 192 0.63 -2.49 -22.04
N TYR A 193 0.27 -3.56 -21.32
CA TYR A 193 -1.06 -4.13 -21.32
C TYR A 193 -1.36 -4.82 -19.99
N ILE A 194 -2.60 -4.71 -19.53
CA ILE A 194 -3.13 -5.45 -18.39
C ILE A 194 -4.19 -6.40 -18.94
N HIS A 195 -3.95 -7.70 -18.83
CA HIS A 195 -4.89 -8.71 -19.29
C HIS A 195 -5.88 -9.05 -18.17
N ASP A 196 -7.17 -8.81 -18.36
CA ASP A 196 -8.18 -9.32 -17.43
C ASP A 196 -8.95 -10.44 -18.12
N GLU A 197 -8.99 -11.62 -17.50
CA GLU A 197 -9.77 -12.76 -17.98
C GLU A 197 -11.26 -12.64 -17.61
N PHE A 198 -11.63 -11.68 -16.73
CA PHE A 198 -13.00 -11.46 -16.26
C PHE A 198 -13.67 -12.73 -15.70
N ALA A 199 -12.88 -13.62 -15.10
CA ALA A 199 -13.35 -14.91 -14.59
C ALA A 199 -14.42 -14.78 -13.49
N ASP A 200 -14.42 -13.66 -12.75
CA ASP A 200 -15.45 -13.31 -11.77
C ASP A 200 -16.78 -12.94 -12.44
N ILE A 201 -16.73 -12.27 -13.59
CA ILE A 201 -17.90 -12.00 -14.43
C ILE A 201 -18.44 -13.31 -15.00
N ASP A 202 -17.57 -14.17 -15.53
CA ASP A 202 -17.97 -15.48 -16.07
C ASP A 202 -18.65 -16.35 -14.98
N ASP A 203 -18.08 -16.41 -13.77
CA ASP A 203 -18.69 -17.09 -12.62
C ASP A 203 -20.06 -16.49 -12.29
N PHE A 204 -20.16 -15.15 -12.23
CA PHE A 204 -21.42 -14.48 -11.97
C PHE A 204 -22.46 -14.74 -13.07
N GLU A 205 -22.07 -14.73 -14.34
CA GLU A 205 -22.95 -14.96 -15.48
C GLU A 205 -23.44 -16.41 -15.56
N SER A 206 -22.64 -17.37 -15.09
CA SER A 206 -23.02 -18.79 -15.03
C SER A 206 -24.15 -19.09 -14.03
N LYS A 207 -24.39 -18.20 -13.07
CA LYS A 207 -25.43 -18.35 -12.02
C LYS A 207 -26.85 -18.17 -12.57
N THR A 208 -27.80 -18.82 -11.91
CA THR A 208 -29.24 -18.65 -12.17
C THR A 208 -29.72 -17.24 -11.81
N THR A 209 -30.92 -16.87 -12.28
CA THR A 209 -31.52 -15.57 -11.98
C THR A 209 -31.72 -15.37 -10.47
N GLU A 210 -32.13 -16.42 -9.77
CA GLU A 210 -32.35 -16.42 -8.32
C GLU A 210 -31.03 -16.21 -7.57
N GLU A 211 -29.97 -16.95 -7.93
CA GLU A 211 -28.64 -16.82 -7.32
C GLU A 211 -28.02 -15.43 -7.57
N LYS A 212 -28.16 -14.89 -8.79
CA LYS A 212 -27.74 -13.52 -9.12
C LYS A 212 -28.46 -12.49 -8.25
N TRP A 213 -29.77 -12.65 -8.08
CA TRP A 213 -30.58 -11.75 -7.27
C TRP A 213 -30.22 -11.79 -5.79
N GLU A 214 -29.95 -12.99 -5.25
CA GLU A 214 -29.45 -13.14 -3.88
C GLU A 214 -28.06 -12.53 -3.70
N ALA A 215 -27.14 -12.73 -4.64
CA ALA A 215 -25.81 -12.13 -4.58
C ALA A 215 -25.86 -10.59 -4.55
N ILE A 216 -26.74 -9.98 -5.36
CA ILE A 216 -26.96 -8.54 -5.35
C ILE A 216 -27.54 -8.08 -4.01
N LYS A 217 -28.57 -8.77 -3.49
CA LYS A 217 -29.16 -8.45 -2.18
C LYS A 217 -28.13 -8.50 -1.06
N ASN A 218 -27.33 -9.56 -1.00
CA ASN A 218 -26.30 -9.73 0.02
C ASN A 218 -25.23 -8.63 -0.07
N SER A 219 -24.84 -8.24 -1.29
CA SER A 219 -23.88 -7.16 -1.51
C SER A 219 -24.41 -5.79 -1.04
N LEU A 220 -25.72 -5.59 -1.09
CA LEU A 220 -26.40 -4.35 -0.68
C LEU A 220 -26.84 -4.36 0.79
N GLU A 221 -26.78 -5.49 1.50
CA GLU A 221 -27.28 -5.64 2.87
C GLU A 221 -26.58 -4.69 3.87
N VAL A 222 -25.31 -4.37 3.61
CA VAL A 222 -24.50 -3.48 4.46
C VAL A 222 -24.75 -1.99 4.14
N CYS A 223 -25.57 -1.67 3.13
CA CYS A 223 -25.84 -0.30 2.73
C CYS A 223 -26.75 0.41 3.75
N THR A 224 -26.21 1.40 4.45
CA THR A 224 -26.96 2.24 5.40
C THR A 224 -27.57 3.48 4.74
N LEU A 225 -27.45 3.62 3.42
CA LEU A 225 -28.04 4.71 2.63
C LEU A 225 -29.39 4.23 2.07
N CYS A 226 -30.37 4.11 2.95
CA CYS A 226 -31.79 3.94 2.66
C CYS A 226 -32.58 4.86 3.58
#